data_AF-A0A7T1IAI3-F1
#
_entry.id   AF-A0A7T1IAI3-F1
#
_cell.length_a   1.000
_cell.length_b   1.000
_cell.length_c   1.000
_cell.angle_alpha   90.00
_cell.angle_beta   90.00
_cell.angle_gamma   90.00
#
_symmetry.space_group_name_H-M   'P 1'
#
loop_
_entity.id
_entity.type
_entity.pdbx_description
1 polymer ?
#
loop_
_entity_poly.entity_id
_entity_poly.type
_entity_poly.pdbx_seq_one_letter_code
_entity_poly.pdbx_strand_id
1 'polypeptide(L)' 'MSQLTFTTDLTIAELETSFSIYCKALRILVLEERTINQIRRSVCWRRLSSLHEALPYRYGDPSHLYFLIKRECGK' A
#
# COMPACT_ATOMS: atom_id res chain seq x y z
N MET A 1 -2.28 -22.26 8.50
CA MET A 1 -2.54 -20.84 8.83
C MET A 1 -1.22 -20.10 8.65
N SER A 2 -1.01 -19.41 7.53
CA SER A 2 0.24 -18.71 7.25
C SER A 2 0.18 -17.30 7.85
N GLN A 3 0.66 -17.17 9.08
CA GLN A 3 0.97 -15.89 9.70
C GLN A 3 2.13 -15.28 8.90
N LEU A 4 1.88 -14.23 8.11
CA LEU A 4 2.94 -13.48 7.42
C LEU A 4 3.74 -12.69 8.46
N THR A 5 4.78 -13.32 9.03
CA THR A 5 5.83 -12.61 9.75
C THR A 5 6.57 -11.73 8.76
N PHE A 6 6.20 -10.44 8.74
CA PHE A 6 6.92 -9.38 8.02
C PHE A 6 8.28 -9.16 8.69
N THR A 7 9.23 -10.05 8.41
CA THR A 7 10.63 -9.91 8.80
C THR A 7 11.25 -8.71 8.08
N THR A 8 12.21 -8.08 8.75
CA THR A 8 12.77 -6.76 8.49
C THR A 8 13.60 -6.63 7.20
N ASP A 9 13.75 -7.70 6.44
CA ASP A 9 14.71 -7.81 5.31
C ASP A 9 14.04 -8.31 4.03
N LEU A 10 12.79 -7.89 3.78
CA LEU A 10 12.18 -8.10 2.47
C LEU A 10 12.91 -7.23 1.44
N THR A 11 13.60 -7.89 0.51
CA THR A 11 14.20 -7.22 -0.65
C THR A 11 13.12 -6.48 -1.44
N ILE A 12 13.49 -5.40 -2.13
CA ILE A 12 12.54 -4.58 -2.92
C ILE A 12 11.69 -5.47 -3.84
N ALA A 13 12.27 -6.51 -4.43
CA ALA A 13 11.56 -7.48 -5.28
C ALA A 13 10.40 -8.23 -4.57
N GLU A 14 10.57 -8.63 -3.31
CA GLU A 14 9.48 -9.23 -2.53
C GLU A 14 8.42 -8.20 -2.12
N LEU A 15 8.84 -6.96 -1.92
CA LEU A 15 7.95 -5.84 -1.61
C LEU A 15 7.12 -5.45 -2.84
N GLU A 16 7.70 -5.51 -4.06
CA GLU A 16 7.01 -5.42 -5.36
C GLU A 16 6.04 -6.60 -5.54
N THR A 17 6.44 -7.82 -5.20
CA THR A 17 5.54 -9.00 -5.28
C THR A 17 4.35 -8.86 -4.33
N SER A 18 4.59 -8.34 -3.12
CA SER A 18 3.56 -8.04 -2.12
C SER A 18 2.78 -6.76 -2.43
N PHE A 19 3.13 -6.00 -3.46
CA PHE A 19 2.44 -4.77 -3.87
C PHE A 19 0.95 -5.00 -4.13
N SER A 20 0.62 -6.12 -4.78
CA SER A 20 -0.77 -6.52 -5.03
C SER A 20 -1.56 -6.69 -3.72
N ILE A 21 -0.91 -7.20 -2.67
CA ILE A 21 -1.52 -7.36 -1.34
C ILE A 21 -1.73 -5.98 -0.68
N TYR A 22 -0.76 -5.08 -0.76
CA TYR A 22 -0.91 -3.72 -0.22
C TYR A 22 -2.01 -2.94 -0.93
N CYS A 23 -2.13 -3.09 -2.26
CA CYS A 23 -3.20 -2.45 -3.04
C CYS A 23 -4.58 -3.00 -2.66
N LYS A 24 -4.70 -4.32 -2.47
CA LYS A 24 -5.93 -4.95 -1.94
C LYS A 24 -6.28 -4.45 -0.54
N ALA A 25 -5.31 -4.41 0.37
CA ALA A 25 -5.50 -3.90 1.72
C ALA A 25 -5.92 -2.42 1.71
N LEU A 26 -5.28 -1.61 0.87
CA LEU A 26 -5.62 -0.20 0.67
C LEU A 26 -7.07 -0.04 0.18
N ARG A 27 -7.52 -0.89 -0.74
CA ARG A 27 -8.89 -0.92 -1.24
C ARG A 27 -9.90 -1.30 -0.15
N ILE A 28 -9.58 -2.24 0.73
CA ILE A 28 -10.42 -2.58 1.89
C ILE A 28 -10.51 -1.39 2.85
N LEU A 29 -9.39 -0.72 3.15
CA LEU A 29 -9.38 0.47 4.01
C LEU A 29 -10.19 1.63 3.41
N VAL A 30 -10.13 1.82 2.09
CA VAL A 30 -10.93 2.80 1.35
C VAL A 30 -12.42 2.49 1.43
N LEU A 31 -12.80 1.22 1.25
CA LEU A 31 -14.18 0.72 1.40
C LEU A 31 -14.72 0.95 2.83
N GLU A 32 -13.85 0.79 3.83
CA GLU A 32 -14.15 1.02 5.25
C GLU A 32 -14.19 2.52 5.60
N GLU A 33 -14.24 3.40 4.59
CA GLU A 33 -14.26 4.87 4.70
C GLU A 33 -13.12 5.45 5.55
N ARG A 34 -11.98 4.73 5.63
CA ARG A 34 -10.82 5.21 6.37
C ARG A 34 -10.26 6.45 5.69
N THR A 35 -10.08 7.49 6.49
CA THR A 35 -9.42 8.72 6.04
C THR A 35 -7.96 8.45 5.71
N ILE A 36 -7.41 9.20 4.75
CA ILE A 36 -5.99 9.10 4.36
C ILE A 36 -5.02 9.23 5.55
N ASN A 37 -5.38 10.00 6.60
CA ASN A 37 -4.59 10.14 7.83
C ASN A 37 -4.52 8.86 8.68
N GLN A 38 -5.53 7.99 8.62
CA GLN A 38 -5.51 6.68 9.27
C GLN A 38 -4.67 5.71 8.43
N ILE A 39 -4.88 5.72 7.12
CA ILE A 39 -4.16 4.85 6.18
C ILE A 39 -2.66 5.17 6.18
N ARG A 40 -2.26 6.45 6.24
CA ARG A 40 -0.86 6.87 6.38
C ARG A 40 -0.17 6.24 7.59
N ARG A 41 -0.91 6.00 8.68
CA ARG A 41 -0.38 5.34 9.88
C ARG A 41 -0.28 3.83 9.74
N SER A 42 -1.01 3.22 8.80
CA SER A 42 -0.99 1.79 8.53
C SER A 42 0.33 1.33 7.91
N VAL A 43 0.66 0.06 8.18
CA VAL A 43 1.88 -0.58 7.67
C VAL A 43 1.91 -0.60 6.14
N CYS A 44 0.78 -0.83 5.48
CA CYS A 44 0.68 -0.87 4.02
C CYS A 44 1.16 0.44 3.37
N TRP A 45 0.81 1.59 3.96
CA TRP A 45 1.22 2.90 3.46
C TRP A 45 2.71 3.13 3.64
N ARG A 46 3.26 2.83 4.82
CA ARG A 46 4.70 2.98 5.06
C ARG A 46 5.50 2.12 4.09
N ARG A 47 5.06 0.89 3.82
CA ARG A 47 5.67 -0.01 2.84
C ARG A 47 5.61 0.56 1.42
N LEU A 48 4.44 1.05 0.99
CA LEU A 48 4.30 1.72 -0.31
C LEU A 48 5.19 2.98 -0.42
N SER A 49 5.27 3.78 0.65
CA SER A 49 6.12 4.97 0.70
C SER A 49 7.60 4.59 0.58
N SER A 50 8.07 3.62 1.36
CA SER A 50 9.46 3.14 1.27
C SER A 50 9.78 2.56 -0.11
N LEU A 51 8.81 1.93 -0.76
CA LEU A 51 8.98 1.39 -2.11
C LEU A 51 9.04 2.52 -3.15
N HIS A 52 8.21 3.56 -3.01
CA HIS A 52 8.30 4.78 -3.82
C HIS A 52 9.62 5.52 -3.61
N GLU A 53 10.09 5.65 -2.37
CA GLU A 53 11.39 6.26 -2.05
C GLU A 53 12.55 5.47 -2.67
N ALA A 54 12.45 4.14 -2.69
CA ALA A 54 13.48 3.29 -3.29
C ALA A 54 13.42 3.25 -4.84
N LEU A 55 12.23 3.37 -5.44
CA LEU A 55 11.99 3.28 -6.88
C LEU A 55 10.95 4.31 -7.37
N PRO A 56 11.27 5.62 -7.35
CA PRO A 56 10.31 6.67 -7.66
C PRO A 56 9.87 6.66 -9.13
N TYR A 57 10.71 6.13 -10.02
CA TYR A 57 10.40 5.98 -11.45
C TYR A 57 9.40 4.87 -11.76
N ARG A 58 9.31 3.87 -10.89
CA ARG A 58 8.53 2.64 -11.15
C ARG A 58 7.22 2.62 -10.36
N TYR A 59 7.22 3.23 -9.19
CA TYR A 59 6.07 3.24 -8.29
C TYR A 59 5.58 4.65 -8.07
N GLY A 60 4.32 4.89 -8.41
CA GLY A 60 3.68 6.18 -8.20
C GLY A 60 3.40 6.45 -6.72
N ASP A 61 3.16 7.72 -6.41
CA ASP A 61 2.90 8.19 -5.06
C ASP A 61 1.79 7.37 -4.37
N PRO A 62 1.98 6.87 -3.14
CA PRO A 62 0.95 6.12 -2.41
C PRO A 62 -0.35 6.91 -2.25
N SER A 63 -0.24 8.24 -2.21
CA SER A 63 -1.36 9.17 -2.21
C SER A 63 -2.18 9.07 -3.50
N HIS A 64 -1.51 9.03 -4.64
CA HIS A 64 -2.15 8.92 -5.94
C HIS A 64 -2.88 7.58 -6.07
N LEU A 65 -2.25 6.48 -5.65
CA LEU A 65 -2.89 5.16 -5.57
C LEU A 65 -4.16 5.18 -4.72
N TYR A 66 -4.12 5.80 -3.54
CA TYR A 66 -5.30 5.96 -2.69
C TYR A 66 -6.41 6.74 -3.40
N PHE A 67 -6.10 7.87 -4.04
CA PHE A 67 -7.10 8.66 -4.77
C PHE A 67 -7.72 7.89 -5.93
N LEU A 68 -6.91 7.14 -6.69
CA LEU A 68 -7.38 6.28 -7.78
C LEU A 68 -8.34 5.21 -7.27
N ILE A 69 -7.95 4.47 -6.22
CA ILE A 69 -8.77 3.41 -5.63
C ILE A 69 -10.04 3.98 -5.01
N LYS A 70 -9.94 5.12 -4.31
CA LYS A 70 -11.10 5.82 -3.76
C LYS A 70 -12.08 6.25 -4.84
N ARG A 71 -11.59 6.75 -5.96
CA ARG A 71 -12.41 7.13 -7.11
C ARG A 71 -13.10 5.92 -7.74
N GLU A 72 -12.40 4.81 -7.88
CA GLU A 72 -12.93 3.56 -8.44
C GLU A 72 -13.97 2.92 -7.52
N CYS A 73 -13.75 3.01 -6.20
CA CYS A 73 -14.60 2.42 -5.18
C CYS A 73 -15.83 3.27 -4.84
N GLY A 74 -15.74 4.59 -5.00
CA GLY A 74 -16.82 5.54 -4.72
C GLY A 74 -17.80 5.73 -5.88
N LYS A 75 -17.82 4.81 -6.86
CA LYS A 75 -18.74 4.79 -8.00
C LYS A 75 -19.70 3.61 -7.84
#